data_AF-A0AAV6JCL2-F1
#
_entry.id   AF-A0AAV6JCL2-F1
#
_cell.length_a   1.000
_cell.length_b   1.000
_cell.length_c   1.000
_cell.angle_alpha   90.00
_cell.angle_beta   90.00
_cell.angle_gamma   90.00
#
_symmetry.space_group_name_H-M   'P 1'
#
loop_
_entity.id
_entity.type
_entity.pdbx_description
1 polymer ?
#
loop_
_entity_poly.entity_id
_entity_poly.type
_entity_poly.pdbx_seq_one_letter_code
_entity_poly.pdbx_strand_id
1 'polypeptide(L)'
;MAKPRKPKTNEDQRADNSEAVVRHQKLCLNIDMDKRHVYGYTELEIVVPDNGVVGLHADNLAIERVTVDGEPALFEVFPHYQALDSENRWCGVSSATSAADAAGSVYLSSLERELVPNLLIMCSKSIKSVSEEQGQQNSESGLHSPEEPDQVIVVITSPSSGEICEGELHLAIWSIEPLCWMQNVKLVRVDYWVEKADTGIHFGDNILHTDNQIRRARCWFPCLDDSSQRCCYDLEYTVANNFVAVSNGKLLYQVLSKDGLCKTYVYGLNVPVAARWISLAVAPFEVFPDCYSGLLSYMCLPAYLSKLRHTVGFFHSAFSHYEEYLSASFPFGSYTQVFIFPEMTISSTSSGASLTILSTQVLYDEKVIDQVYI
;
A
#
# COMPACT_ATOMS: atom_id res chain seq x y z
N MET A 1 47.18 -21.94 -28.28
CA MET A 1 47.04 -20.78 -27.36
C MET A 1 45.56 -20.60 -27.05
N ALA A 2 45.14 -20.80 -25.80
CA ALA A 2 43.95 -20.19 -25.21
C ALA A 2 44.08 -20.35 -23.69
N LYS A 3 44.29 -19.23 -22.97
CA LYS A 3 44.37 -19.20 -21.50
C LYS A 3 42.95 -19.20 -20.92
N PRO A 4 42.66 -19.95 -19.84
CA PRO A 4 41.38 -19.86 -19.16
C PRO A 4 41.26 -18.51 -18.44
N ARG A 5 40.17 -17.78 -18.69
CA ARG A 5 39.81 -16.55 -17.98
C ARG A 5 39.32 -16.91 -16.57
N LYS A 6 39.93 -16.31 -15.55
CA LYS A 6 39.41 -16.31 -14.17
C LYS A 6 38.08 -15.54 -14.13
N PRO A 7 37.08 -15.97 -13.35
CA PRO A 7 35.89 -15.16 -13.09
C PRO A 7 36.28 -13.91 -12.30
N LYS A 8 35.77 -12.76 -12.71
CA LYS A 8 35.88 -11.50 -11.97
C LYS A 8 35.09 -11.65 -10.67
N THR A 9 35.78 -11.40 -9.56
CA THR A 9 35.19 -11.21 -8.24
C THR A 9 34.10 -10.15 -8.33
N ASN A 10 32.89 -10.49 -7.87
CA ASN A 10 31.82 -9.52 -7.66
C ASN A 10 32.35 -8.44 -6.71
N GLU A 11 32.49 -7.22 -7.22
CA GLU A 11 32.52 -6.05 -6.34
C GLU A 11 31.15 -5.98 -5.67
N ASP A 12 31.20 -5.90 -4.35
CA ASP A 12 30.06 -5.75 -3.46
C ASP A 12 29.08 -4.70 -4.00
N GLN A 13 27.88 -5.16 -4.36
CA GLN A 13 26.71 -4.29 -4.37
C GLN A 13 26.48 -3.86 -2.91
N ARG A 14 27.07 -2.73 -2.52
CA ARG A 14 26.49 -1.90 -1.47
C ARG A 14 25.07 -1.60 -1.94
N ALA A 15 24.09 -2.25 -1.32
CA ALA A 15 22.69 -1.91 -1.52
C ALA A 15 22.53 -0.41 -1.26
N ASP A 16 21.97 0.31 -2.22
CA ASP A 16 21.49 1.67 -2.06
C ASP A 16 20.41 1.67 -0.97
N ASN A 17 20.82 1.76 0.30
CA ASN A 17 19.93 1.89 1.45
C ASN A 17 19.35 3.33 1.58
N SER A 18 19.29 4.09 0.48
CA SER A 18 18.98 5.52 0.50
C SER A 18 17.50 5.86 0.28
N GLU A 19 16.65 4.89 -0.04
CA GLU A 19 15.23 5.13 -0.38
C GLU A 19 14.28 4.58 0.68
N ALA A 20 13.16 5.27 0.90
CA ALA A 20 12.17 4.87 1.89
C ALA A 20 11.45 3.60 1.43
N VAL A 21 11.28 2.63 2.33
CA VAL A 21 10.58 1.37 2.03
C VAL A 21 9.41 1.20 2.98
N VAL A 22 8.19 1.13 2.46
CA VAL A 22 6.99 0.80 3.25
C VAL A 22 6.92 -0.72 3.44
N ARG A 23 6.83 -1.18 4.68
CA ARG A 23 6.71 -2.60 5.04
C ARG A 23 5.25 -3.05 5.11
N HIS A 24 4.42 -2.19 5.67
CA HIS A 24 2.99 -2.43 5.87
C HIS A 24 2.24 -1.09 5.80
N GLN A 25 1.02 -1.11 5.28
CA GLN A 25 0.19 0.09 5.22
C GLN A 25 -1.26 -0.21 5.62
N LYS A 26 -1.76 0.51 6.62
CA LYS A 26 -3.17 0.49 7.02
C LYS A 26 -3.90 1.70 6.44
N LEU A 27 -5.08 1.49 5.86
CA LEU A 27 -6.02 2.54 5.47
C LEU A 27 -7.28 2.44 6.35
N CYS A 28 -7.70 3.56 6.93
CA CYS A 28 -8.96 3.66 7.67
C CYS A 28 -9.74 4.85 7.11
N LEU A 29 -10.81 4.58 6.35
CA LEU A 29 -11.58 5.58 5.64
C LEU A 29 -13.05 5.58 6.06
N ASN A 30 -13.57 6.78 6.26
CA ASN A 30 -15.00 7.06 6.39
C ASN A 30 -15.51 7.67 5.09
N ILE A 31 -16.64 7.15 4.62
CA ILE A 31 -17.19 7.50 3.31
C ILE A 31 -18.62 7.99 3.52
N ASP A 32 -18.79 9.30 3.37
CA ASP A 32 -20.09 9.96 3.39
C ASP A 32 -20.60 10.08 1.95
N MET A 33 -21.49 9.16 1.57
CA MET A 33 -22.06 9.09 0.22
C MET A 33 -22.93 10.31 -0.10
N ASP A 34 -23.64 10.86 0.89
CA ASP A 34 -24.55 11.99 0.71
C ASP A 34 -23.78 13.29 0.47
N LYS A 35 -22.70 13.51 1.23
CA LYS A 35 -21.82 14.67 1.07
C LYS A 35 -20.73 14.46 0.01
N ARG A 36 -20.62 13.26 -0.54
CA ARG A 36 -19.54 12.85 -1.46
C ARG A 36 -18.16 13.15 -0.89
N HIS A 37 -17.97 12.80 0.38
CA HIS A 37 -16.78 13.14 1.15
C HIS A 37 -16.10 11.87 1.68
N VAL A 38 -14.79 11.77 1.45
CA VAL A 38 -13.96 10.66 1.92
C VAL A 38 -12.85 11.22 2.80
N TYR A 39 -12.77 10.75 4.03
CA TYR A 39 -11.84 11.25 5.03
C TYR A 39 -11.41 10.13 5.97
N GLY A 40 -10.26 10.30 6.62
CA GLY A 40 -9.76 9.31 7.55
C GLY A 40 -8.26 9.42 7.71
N TYR A 41 -7.59 8.29 7.82
CA TYR A 41 -6.15 8.26 8.00
C TYR A 41 -5.51 7.04 7.37
N THR A 42 -4.20 7.12 7.17
CA THR A 42 -3.36 5.97 6.82
C THR A 42 -2.19 5.88 7.80
N GLU A 43 -1.81 4.66 8.14
CA GLU A 43 -0.64 4.35 8.95
C GLU A 43 0.32 3.52 8.10
N LEU A 44 1.58 3.92 8.05
CA LEU A 44 2.62 3.26 7.26
C LEU A 44 3.78 2.90 8.19
N GLU A 45 4.19 1.64 8.16
CA GLU A 45 5.45 1.21 8.76
C GLU A 45 6.56 1.41 7.71
N ILE A 46 7.41 2.42 7.90
CA ILE A 46 8.37 2.88 6.89
C ILE A 46 9.79 2.73 7.43
N VAL A 47 10.65 2.07 6.65
CA VAL A 47 12.11 2.16 6.83
C VAL A 47 12.51 3.56 6.37
N VAL A 48 12.89 4.41 7.33
CA VAL A 48 13.24 5.80 7.07
C VAL A 48 14.66 5.90 6.51
N PRO A 49 14.87 6.66 5.41
CA PRO A 49 16.20 6.88 4.85
C PRO A 49 17.15 7.58 5.83
N ASP A 50 18.45 7.50 5.55
CA ASP A 50 19.49 8.12 6.38
C ASP A 50 19.35 9.65 6.50
N ASN A 51 18.78 10.32 5.49
CA ASN A 51 18.50 11.75 5.52
C ASN A 51 17.34 12.14 6.47
N GLY A 52 16.60 11.15 6.97
CA GLY A 52 15.49 11.35 7.91
C GLY A 52 14.21 11.93 7.30
N VAL A 53 14.12 12.04 5.97
CA VAL A 53 12.95 12.58 5.27
C VAL A 53 12.27 11.47 4.48
N VAL A 54 10.97 11.30 4.69
CA VAL A 54 10.13 10.38 3.93
C VAL A 54 9.27 11.19 2.96
N GLY A 55 9.37 10.88 1.66
CA GLY A 55 8.47 11.41 0.64
C GLY A 55 7.32 10.45 0.37
N LEU A 56 6.07 10.92 0.41
CA LEU A 56 4.88 10.20 -0.05
C LEU A 56 4.21 10.95 -1.21
N HIS A 57 3.46 10.22 -2.02
CA HIS A 57 2.56 10.79 -3.02
C HIS A 57 1.17 10.95 -2.42
N ALA A 58 0.62 12.16 -2.49
CA ALA A 58 -0.64 12.57 -1.89
C ALA A 58 -1.28 13.69 -2.74
N ASP A 59 -1.54 13.41 -4.01
CA ASP A 59 -2.15 14.37 -4.93
C ASP A 59 -3.66 14.49 -4.64
N ASN A 60 -4.28 15.66 -4.79
CA ASN A 60 -5.72 15.84 -4.56
C ASN A 60 -6.19 15.46 -3.12
N LEU A 61 -5.26 15.52 -2.16
CA LEU A 61 -5.52 15.27 -0.75
C LEU A 61 -5.21 16.52 0.07
N ALA A 62 -6.11 16.84 1.00
CA ALA A 62 -5.83 17.81 2.04
C ALA A 62 -5.29 17.08 3.27
N ILE A 63 -4.07 17.40 3.65
CA ILE A 63 -3.38 16.78 4.79
C ILE A 63 -3.67 17.60 6.05
N GLU A 64 -4.34 16.97 7.01
CA GLU A 64 -4.72 17.61 8.27
C GLU A 64 -3.59 17.58 9.29
N ARG A 65 -3.01 16.40 9.48
CA ARG A 65 -2.01 16.13 10.51
C ARG A 65 -1.13 14.96 10.11
N VAL A 66 0.14 15.04 10.49
CA VAL A 66 1.09 13.94 10.39
C VAL A 66 1.71 13.66 11.75
N THR A 67 1.80 12.39 12.14
CA THR A 67 2.54 11.96 13.34
C THR A 67 3.54 10.86 13.00
N VAL A 68 4.68 10.85 13.68
CA VAL A 68 5.72 9.82 13.58
C VAL A 68 5.90 9.21 14.96
N ASP A 69 5.70 7.91 15.08
CA ASP A 69 5.67 7.16 16.36
C ASP A 69 4.71 7.77 17.40
N GLY A 70 3.58 8.32 16.94
CA GLY A 70 2.56 8.95 17.76
C GLY A 70 2.82 10.42 18.12
N GLU A 71 4.00 10.96 17.82
CA GLU A 71 4.35 12.37 18.06
C GLU A 71 4.09 13.23 16.82
N PRO A 72 3.57 14.47 16.95
CA PRO A 72 3.40 15.37 15.82
C PRO A 72 4.71 15.59 15.04
N ALA A 73 4.64 15.48 13.72
CA ALA A 73 5.79 15.65 12.82
C ALA A 73 5.62 16.86 11.91
N LEU A 74 6.74 17.48 11.54
CA LEU A 74 6.77 18.53 10.52
C LEU A 74 6.63 17.89 9.14
N PHE A 75 5.82 18.51 8.28
CA PHE A 75 5.64 18.09 6.91
C PHE A 75 5.40 19.28 5.98
N GLU A 76 5.71 19.09 4.70
CA GLU A 76 5.49 20.07 3.64
C GLU A 76 4.78 19.38 2.46
N VAL A 77 3.81 20.08 1.86
CA VAL A 77 3.05 19.59 0.70
C VAL A 77 3.33 20.47 -0.52
N PHE A 78 3.77 19.86 -1.62
CA PHE A 78 4.13 20.53 -2.87
C PHE A 78 3.17 20.11 -4.00
N PRO A 79 2.06 20.81 -4.22
CA PRO A 79 1.06 20.39 -5.19
C PRO A 79 1.60 20.37 -6.62
N HIS A 80 1.47 19.23 -7.32
CA HIS A 80 1.90 19.08 -8.71
C HIS A 80 1.03 19.88 -9.70
N TYR A 81 -0.23 20.18 -9.34
CA TYR A 81 -1.18 20.87 -10.22
C TYR A 81 -0.91 22.36 -10.43
N GLN A 82 0.12 22.94 -9.80
CA GLN A 82 0.48 24.33 -10.11
C GLN A 82 0.92 24.42 -11.57
N ALA A 83 0.06 25.06 -12.36
CA ALA A 83 0.28 25.38 -13.76
C ALA A 83 1.45 26.35 -13.86
N LEU A 84 2.65 25.81 -14.04
CA LEU A 84 3.80 26.54 -14.56
C LEU A 84 3.68 26.61 -16.09
N ASP A 85 2.50 27.01 -16.59
CA ASP A 85 2.38 27.49 -17.95
C ASP A 85 2.97 28.89 -17.95
N SER A 86 4.28 28.95 -18.06
CA SER A 86 4.91 30.16 -18.59
C SER A 86 4.36 30.31 -20.01
N GLU A 87 3.55 31.35 -20.25
CA GLU A 87 2.96 31.65 -21.57
C GLU A 87 4.01 31.62 -22.71
N ASN A 88 5.28 31.80 -22.35
CA ASN A 88 6.45 31.66 -23.21
C ASN A 88 6.69 30.25 -23.79
N ARG A 89 6.07 29.16 -23.31
CA ARG A 89 6.28 27.82 -23.93
C ARG A 89 5.57 27.67 -25.26
N TRP A 90 4.52 28.44 -25.51
CA TRP A 90 3.71 28.37 -26.73
C TRP A 90 4.08 29.44 -27.77
N CYS A 91 4.96 30.39 -27.40
CA CYS A 91 5.28 31.54 -28.26
C CYS A 91 6.14 31.23 -29.50
N GLY A 92 6.54 29.96 -29.70
CA GLY A 92 7.25 29.49 -30.90
C GLY A 92 6.42 28.58 -31.83
N VAL A 93 5.13 28.37 -31.55
CA VAL A 93 4.28 27.46 -32.33
C VAL A 93 3.87 28.12 -33.66
N SER A 94 4.30 27.55 -34.78
CA SER A 94 4.04 28.06 -36.13
C SER A 94 3.39 27.04 -37.07
N SER A 95 3.28 25.78 -36.63
CA SER A 95 2.74 24.66 -37.38
C SER A 95 2.17 23.60 -36.44
N ALA A 96 1.36 22.69 -37.00
CA ALA A 96 0.84 21.54 -36.27
C ALA A 96 1.96 20.66 -35.67
N THR A 97 3.07 20.49 -36.38
CA THR A 97 4.24 19.73 -35.88
C THR A 97 4.87 20.42 -34.68
N SER A 98 5.16 21.73 -34.76
CA SER A 98 5.72 22.47 -33.61
C SER A 98 4.77 22.52 -32.42
N ALA A 99 3.45 22.51 -32.66
CA ALA A 99 2.45 22.41 -31.60
C ALA A 99 2.48 21.04 -30.92
N ALA A 100 2.61 19.96 -31.71
CA ALA A 100 2.74 18.60 -31.19
C ALA A 100 4.03 18.41 -30.37
N ASP A 101 5.15 18.96 -30.84
CA ASP A 101 6.42 18.91 -30.12
C ASP A 101 6.34 19.68 -28.78
N ALA A 102 5.75 20.87 -28.78
CA ALA A 102 5.54 21.66 -27.57
C ALA A 102 4.62 20.93 -26.57
N ALA A 103 3.49 20.39 -27.05
CA ALA A 103 2.56 19.62 -26.22
C ALA A 103 3.23 18.35 -25.66
N GLY A 104 4.01 17.63 -26.48
CA GLY A 104 4.77 16.45 -26.04
C GLY A 104 5.79 16.79 -24.95
N SER A 105 6.51 17.90 -25.10
CA SER A 105 7.45 18.37 -24.09
C SER A 105 6.75 18.76 -22.76
N VAL A 106 5.62 19.46 -22.83
CA VAL A 106 4.81 19.82 -21.64
C VAL A 106 4.28 18.56 -20.94
N TYR A 107 3.80 17.58 -21.71
CA TYR A 107 3.31 16.31 -21.20
C TYR A 107 4.41 15.53 -20.48
N LEU A 108 5.58 15.35 -21.11
CA LEU A 108 6.72 14.64 -20.50
C LEU A 108 7.20 15.34 -19.23
N SER A 109 7.32 16.67 -19.24
CA SER A 109 7.69 17.43 -18.03
C SER A 109 6.67 17.27 -16.90
N SER A 110 5.39 17.15 -17.23
CA SER A 110 4.33 16.90 -16.24
C SER A 110 4.45 15.49 -15.65
N LEU A 111 4.70 14.47 -16.48
CA LEU A 111 4.93 13.09 -16.03
C LEU A 111 6.18 12.95 -15.14
N GLU A 112 7.27 13.65 -15.48
CA GLU A 112 8.48 13.67 -14.67
C GLU A 112 8.24 14.30 -13.30
N ARG A 113 7.43 15.37 -13.25
CA ARG A 113 7.04 15.98 -11.99
C ARG A 113 6.17 15.05 -11.14
N GLU A 114 5.23 14.33 -11.75
CA GLU A 114 4.40 13.33 -11.06
C GLU A 114 5.21 12.13 -10.52
N LEU A 115 6.46 11.91 -10.95
CA LEU A 115 7.31 10.87 -10.35
C LEU A 115 7.82 11.24 -8.95
N VAL A 116 7.82 12.53 -8.61
CA VAL A 116 8.40 13.01 -7.37
C VAL A 116 7.34 12.99 -6.26
N PRO A 117 7.65 12.54 -5.04
CA PRO A 117 6.74 12.66 -3.91
C PRO A 117 6.44 14.12 -3.59
N ASN A 118 5.16 14.45 -3.36
CA ASN A 118 4.72 15.80 -3.01
C ASN A 118 4.44 16.02 -1.52
N LEU A 119 4.41 14.99 -0.69
CA LEU A 119 4.28 15.11 0.75
C LEU A 119 5.62 14.70 1.39
N LEU A 120 6.37 15.68 1.91
CA LEU A 120 7.65 15.43 2.59
C LEU A 120 7.44 15.46 4.09
N ILE A 121 7.84 14.40 4.78
CA ILE A 121 7.66 14.21 6.23
C ILE A 121 9.03 14.11 6.89
N MET A 122 9.26 14.94 7.91
CA MET A 122 10.48 14.87 8.72
C MET A 122 10.33 13.83 9.82
N CYS A 123 11.01 12.69 9.67
CA CYS A 123 10.94 11.57 10.59
C CYS A 123 12.06 11.55 11.65
N SER A 124 13.13 12.32 11.45
CA SER A 124 14.17 12.52 12.47
C SER A 124 14.12 13.95 13.02
N LYS A 125 14.39 14.08 14.33
CA LYS A 125 14.72 15.38 14.90
C LYS A 125 16.09 15.76 14.37
N SER A 126 16.23 16.93 13.76
CA SER A 126 17.54 17.52 13.45
C SER A 126 18.41 17.44 14.70
N ILE A 127 19.41 16.56 14.70
CA ILE A 127 20.50 16.64 15.65
C ILE A 127 21.25 17.90 15.24
N LYS A 128 20.98 19.01 15.91
CA LYS A 128 21.89 20.16 15.86
C LYS A 128 23.24 19.64 16.36
N SER A 129 24.22 19.63 15.47
CA SER A 129 25.62 19.33 15.78
C SER A 129 26.06 20.18 16.96
N VAL A 130 26.26 19.54 18.12
CA VAL A 130 26.97 20.18 19.23
C VAL A 130 28.43 20.21 18.78
N SER A 131 28.84 21.40 18.33
CA SER A 131 30.23 21.75 18.08
C SER A 131 31.05 21.54 19.36
N GLU A 132 32.20 20.92 19.16
CA GLU A 132 33.25 20.67 20.13
C GLU A 132 33.61 21.93 20.94
N GLU A 133 33.57 21.83 22.27
CA GLU A 133 34.51 22.56 23.11
C GLU A 133 35.26 21.56 23.98
N GLN A 134 36.49 21.26 23.56
CA GLN A 134 37.52 20.71 24.41
C GLN A 134 37.99 21.79 25.39
N GLY A 135 37.95 21.48 26.68
CA GLY A 135 38.59 22.25 27.75
C GLY A 135 38.91 21.34 28.93
N GLN A 136 40.13 20.80 28.95
CA GLN A 136 40.69 19.96 30.03
C GLN A 136 40.78 20.71 31.36
N GLN A 137 40.54 20.02 32.48
CA GLN A 137 41.43 20.04 33.64
C GLN A 137 41.19 18.87 34.62
N ASN A 138 42.31 18.25 35.05
CA ASN A 138 42.45 17.10 35.95
C ASN A 138 42.10 17.43 37.42
N SER A 139 41.65 16.46 38.22
CA SER A 139 42.41 15.84 39.35
C SER A 139 41.58 14.97 40.31
N GLU A 140 42.13 13.76 40.55
CA GLU A 140 42.20 12.92 41.77
C GLU A 140 40.99 12.44 42.63
N SER A 141 40.93 11.10 42.68
CA SER A 141 40.77 10.20 43.85
C SER A 141 39.39 9.99 44.50
N GLY A 142 39.03 8.71 44.69
CA GLY A 142 37.91 8.29 45.53
C GLY A 142 37.35 6.91 45.17
N LEU A 143 37.88 5.87 45.82
CA LEU A 143 37.43 4.47 45.80
C LEU A 143 36.01 4.33 46.40
N HIS A 144 35.07 3.68 45.71
CA HIS A 144 34.02 2.83 46.33
C HIS A 144 33.35 1.93 45.27
N SER A 145 33.22 0.66 45.64
CA SER A 145 32.65 -0.49 44.91
C SER A 145 31.13 -0.42 44.69
N PRO A 146 30.58 -0.99 43.61
CA PRO A 146 29.18 -1.37 43.53
C PRO A 146 28.96 -2.89 43.78
N GLU A 147 27.95 -3.19 44.58
CA GLU A 147 27.40 -4.52 44.87
C GLU A 147 26.70 -5.12 43.63
N GLU A 148 26.86 -6.43 43.41
CA GLU A 148 26.12 -7.24 42.42
C GLU A 148 24.73 -7.64 42.96
N PRO A 149 23.69 -7.77 42.10
CA PRO A 149 22.40 -8.33 42.51
C PRO A 149 22.31 -9.85 42.33
N ASP A 150 21.49 -10.46 43.20
CA ASP A 150 21.26 -11.90 43.40
C ASP A 150 20.94 -12.74 42.14
N GLN A 151 21.59 -13.90 42.03
CA GLN A 151 21.27 -14.95 41.07
C GLN A 151 20.06 -15.79 41.53
N VAL A 152 18.98 -15.78 40.73
CA VAL A 152 17.85 -16.70 40.88
C VAL A 152 18.18 -18.02 40.18
N ILE A 153 18.33 -19.09 40.97
CA ILE A 153 18.60 -20.46 40.49
C ILE A 153 17.29 -21.09 39.99
N VAL A 154 17.18 -21.35 38.69
CA VAL A 154 16.15 -22.22 38.11
C VAL A 154 16.77 -23.60 37.88
N VAL A 155 16.36 -24.58 38.69
CA VAL A 155 16.77 -25.98 38.58
C VAL A 155 15.97 -26.66 37.47
N ILE A 156 16.63 -27.10 36.41
CA ILE A 156 16.07 -28.06 35.43
C ILE A 156 16.92 -29.32 35.49
N THR A 157 16.35 -30.41 36.00
CA THR A 157 16.99 -31.73 36.00
C THR A 157 16.62 -32.48 34.71
N SER A 158 17.61 -32.97 33.99
CA SER A 158 17.47 -34.02 32.97
C SER A 158 18.44 -35.15 33.28
N PRO A 159 18.02 -36.44 33.21
CA PRO A 159 18.86 -37.54 33.63
C PRO A 159 19.65 -38.09 32.45
N SER A 160 20.97 -38.14 32.56
CA SER A 160 21.75 -39.18 31.89
C SER A 160 23.14 -39.31 32.52
N SER A 161 23.41 -40.54 32.92
CA SER A 161 24.66 -41.12 33.41
C SER A 161 25.91 -40.80 32.59
N GLY A 162 27.06 -40.68 33.29
CA GLY A 162 28.32 -41.28 32.84
C GLY A 162 29.48 -40.33 32.51
N GLU A 163 30.30 -40.04 33.53
CA GLU A 163 31.78 -39.93 33.52
C GLU A 163 32.54 -39.20 32.39
N ILE A 164 32.93 -37.96 32.74
CA ILE A 164 34.26 -37.28 32.72
C ILE A 164 35.45 -38.00 32.04
N CYS A 165 36.15 -37.30 31.10
CA CYS A 165 37.58 -36.94 31.22
C CYS A 165 38.10 -35.98 30.12
N GLU A 166 38.66 -34.86 30.63
CA GLU A 166 39.68 -33.89 30.18
C GLU A 166 40.00 -33.61 28.69
N GLY A 167 40.02 -32.30 28.38
CA GLY A 167 40.73 -31.71 27.26
C GLY A 167 40.34 -30.24 27.04
N GLU A 168 41.15 -29.29 27.50
CA GLU A 168 40.99 -27.86 27.25
C GLU A 168 40.93 -27.56 25.74
N LEU A 169 39.85 -26.91 25.30
CA LEU A 169 39.84 -26.14 24.06
C LEU A 169 39.15 -24.80 24.34
N HIS A 170 39.97 -23.76 24.36
CA HIS A 170 39.59 -22.36 24.34
C HIS A 170 38.70 -22.09 23.12
N LEU A 171 37.39 -21.97 23.32
CA LEU A 171 36.47 -21.39 22.36
C LEU A 171 35.66 -20.33 23.07
N ALA A 172 36.18 -19.11 23.05
CA ALA A 172 35.36 -17.92 23.17
C ALA A 172 34.34 -17.99 22.02
N ILE A 173 33.12 -18.42 22.33
CA ILE A 173 31.98 -18.24 21.44
C ILE A 173 31.71 -16.74 21.48
N TRP A 174 32.24 -16.04 20.49
CA TRP A 174 31.70 -14.76 20.08
C TRP A 174 30.24 -15.06 19.75
N SER A 175 29.33 -14.64 20.62
CA SER A 175 27.93 -14.49 20.23
C SER A 175 27.93 -13.45 19.14
N ILE A 176 28.08 -13.91 17.90
CA ILE A 176 27.65 -13.17 16.73
C ILE A 176 26.13 -13.21 16.84
N GLU A 177 25.58 -12.30 17.63
CA GLU A 177 24.28 -11.74 17.27
C GLU A 177 24.43 -11.35 15.80
N PRO A 178 23.56 -11.82 14.89
CA PRO A 178 23.56 -11.23 13.58
C PRO A 178 23.34 -9.74 13.83
N LEU A 179 24.33 -8.93 13.44
CA LEU A 179 24.23 -7.49 13.34
C LEU A 179 23.19 -7.21 12.23
N CYS A 180 21.94 -7.56 12.50
CA CYS A 180 20.79 -7.11 11.76
C CYS A 180 20.66 -5.66 12.20
N TRP A 181 21.30 -4.78 11.44
CA TRP A 181 21.08 -3.35 11.44
C TRP A 181 19.65 -3.08 11.92
N MET A 182 19.48 -2.49 13.11
CA MET A 182 18.17 -2.04 13.57
C MET A 182 17.64 -1.12 12.47
N GLN A 183 16.78 -1.64 11.59
CA GLN A 183 16.20 -0.85 10.52
C GLN A 183 15.45 0.29 11.23
N ASN A 184 15.70 1.52 10.80
CA ASN A 184 15.06 2.72 11.34
C ASN A 184 13.59 2.75 10.89
N VAL A 185 12.80 1.79 11.37
CA VAL A 185 11.39 1.66 11.06
C VAL A 185 10.62 2.62 11.94
N LYS A 186 9.79 3.44 11.31
CA LYS A 186 8.92 4.42 11.94
C LYS A 186 7.47 4.17 11.57
N LEU A 187 6.57 4.40 12.52
CA LEU A 187 5.13 4.39 12.25
C LEU A 187 4.70 5.81 11.88
N VAL A 188 4.46 6.04 10.60
CA VAL A 188 3.99 7.32 10.08
C VAL A 188 2.47 7.26 9.93
N ARG A 189 1.76 8.18 10.58
CA ARG A 189 0.31 8.34 10.42
C ARG A 189 0.02 9.68 9.75
N VAL A 190 -0.85 9.64 8.74
CA VAL A 190 -1.32 10.82 8.02
C VAL A 190 -2.84 10.85 8.11
N ASP A 191 -3.39 11.89 8.74
CA ASP A 191 -4.83 12.19 8.76
C ASP A 191 -5.14 13.14 7.57
N TYR A 192 -6.14 12.80 6.75
CA TYR A 192 -6.43 13.50 5.49
C TYR A 192 -7.88 13.35 5.03
N TRP A 193 -8.27 14.16 4.04
CA TRP A 193 -9.48 13.96 3.25
C TRP A 193 -9.23 14.20 1.77
N VAL A 194 -10.09 13.63 0.93
CA VAL A 194 -10.06 13.81 -0.53
C VAL A 194 -10.68 15.16 -0.87
N GLU A 195 -9.94 16.02 -1.59
CA GLU A 195 -10.43 17.35 -1.95
C GLU A 195 -11.50 17.29 -3.03
N LYS A 196 -11.23 16.54 -4.10
CA LYS A 196 -12.17 16.34 -5.22
C LYS A 196 -12.23 14.88 -5.60
N ALA A 197 -13.40 14.27 -5.55
CA ALA A 197 -13.59 12.89 -6.00
C ALA A 197 -13.84 12.81 -7.52
N ASP A 198 -12.91 13.40 -8.28
CA ASP A 198 -12.86 13.38 -9.74
C ASP A 198 -11.66 12.60 -10.30
N THR A 199 -10.69 12.26 -9.44
CA THR A 199 -9.42 11.63 -9.80
C THR A 199 -9.14 10.46 -8.86
N GLY A 200 -9.05 9.25 -9.42
CA GLY A 200 -8.73 8.03 -8.69
C GLY A 200 -9.87 7.45 -7.85
N ILE A 201 -10.74 8.29 -7.31
CA ILE A 201 -11.98 7.90 -6.63
C ILE A 201 -13.14 8.72 -7.18
N HIS A 202 -14.26 8.05 -7.47
CA HIS A 202 -15.38 8.64 -8.20
C HIS A 202 -16.70 8.34 -7.50
N PHE A 203 -17.53 9.36 -7.31
CA PHE A 203 -18.93 9.21 -6.90
C PHE A 203 -19.87 9.39 -8.09
N GLY A 204 -20.94 8.61 -8.12
CA GLY A 204 -22.08 8.86 -8.98
C GLY A 204 -23.28 8.05 -8.53
N ASP A 205 -24.45 8.70 -8.56
CA ASP A 205 -25.65 8.25 -7.87
C ASP A 205 -25.33 7.73 -6.45
N ASN A 206 -25.64 6.46 -6.19
CA ASN A 206 -25.39 5.76 -4.93
C ASN A 206 -24.19 4.80 -5.04
N ILE A 207 -23.20 5.14 -5.85
CA ILE A 207 -22.02 4.31 -6.12
C ILE A 207 -20.76 5.16 -5.92
N LEU A 208 -19.80 4.58 -5.22
CA LEU A 208 -18.42 5.03 -5.20
C LEU A 208 -17.53 3.90 -5.70
N HIS A 209 -16.53 4.23 -6.50
CA HIS A 209 -15.50 3.27 -6.88
C HIS A 209 -14.17 3.97 -7.13
N THR A 210 -13.09 3.20 -7.09
CA THR A 210 -11.74 3.69 -7.40
C THR A 210 -11.27 3.19 -8.77
N ASP A 211 -10.52 4.03 -9.47
CA ASP A 211 -9.76 3.67 -10.65
C ASP A 211 -8.29 4.10 -10.48
N ASN A 212 -7.44 3.12 -10.22
CA ASN A 212 -6.02 3.35 -9.97
C ASN A 212 -5.15 3.22 -11.22
N GLN A 213 -5.74 3.20 -12.42
CA GLN A 213 -4.97 3.28 -13.66
C GLN A 213 -4.12 4.56 -13.69
N ILE A 214 -2.87 4.43 -14.13
CA ILE A 214 -1.94 5.55 -14.34
C ILE A 214 -1.75 6.38 -13.04
N ARG A 215 -1.22 5.77 -11.97
CA ARG A 215 -0.78 6.47 -10.73
C ARG A 215 -1.86 7.29 -10.03
N ARG A 216 -3.08 6.75 -9.98
CA ARG A 216 -4.22 7.41 -9.33
C ARG A 216 -4.49 6.95 -7.90
N ALA A 217 -3.74 5.98 -7.38
CA ALA A 217 -3.83 5.55 -5.99
C ALA A 217 -3.54 6.71 -5.01
N ARG A 218 -2.52 7.49 -5.31
CA ARG A 218 -2.15 8.72 -4.60
C ARG A 218 -3.25 9.79 -4.53
N CYS A 219 -4.28 9.70 -5.38
CA CYS A 219 -5.37 10.67 -5.45
C CYS A 219 -6.46 10.46 -4.39
N TRP A 220 -6.42 9.34 -3.67
CA TRP A 220 -7.38 9.02 -2.62
C TRP A 220 -6.77 8.46 -1.34
N PHE A 221 -5.47 8.17 -1.31
CA PHE A 221 -4.71 7.95 -0.07
C PHE A 221 -3.20 8.25 -0.24
N PRO A 222 -2.52 8.76 0.80
CA PRO A 222 -1.06 8.95 0.77
C PRO A 222 -0.33 7.62 0.63
N CYS A 223 0.56 7.48 -0.35
CA CYS A 223 1.33 6.26 -0.55
C CYS A 223 2.65 6.49 -1.30
N LEU A 224 3.54 5.50 -1.23
CA LEU A 224 4.64 5.38 -2.18
C LEU A 224 4.12 4.73 -3.46
N ASP A 225 3.60 5.54 -4.38
CA ASP A 225 3.06 5.11 -5.66
C ASP A 225 4.14 4.83 -6.72
N ASP A 226 4.97 3.84 -6.42
CA ASP A 226 5.95 3.21 -7.32
C ASP A 226 5.59 1.73 -7.52
N SER A 227 5.84 1.18 -8.71
CA SER A 227 5.50 -0.23 -9.01
C SER A 227 6.46 -1.25 -8.39
N SER A 228 7.66 -0.83 -8.00
CA SER A 228 8.65 -1.61 -7.25
C SER A 228 8.33 -1.68 -5.76
N GLN A 229 7.67 -0.63 -5.23
CA GLN A 229 7.25 -0.57 -3.83
C GLN A 229 6.03 -1.48 -3.60
N ARG A 230 6.20 -2.49 -2.74
CA ARG A 230 5.14 -3.46 -2.42
C ARG A 230 5.08 -3.71 -0.93
N CYS A 231 3.87 -3.68 -0.38
CA CYS A 231 3.61 -3.95 1.03
C CYS A 231 2.29 -4.69 1.22
N CYS A 232 2.09 -5.22 2.43
CA CYS A 232 0.81 -5.76 2.87
C CYS A 232 -0.11 -4.62 3.31
N TYR A 233 -1.42 -4.87 3.30
CA TYR A 233 -2.42 -3.86 3.64
C TYR A 233 -3.47 -4.36 4.62
N ASP A 234 -3.79 -3.49 5.59
CA ASP A 234 -5.01 -3.58 6.40
C ASP A 234 -5.97 -2.48 5.95
N LEU A 235 -7.18 -2.84 5.55
CA LEU A 235 -8.11 -1.90 4.93
C LEU A 235 -9.41 -1.85 5.73
N GLU A 236 -9.76 -0.67 6.21
CA GLU A 236 -10.95 -0.43 7.03
C GLU A 236 -11.82 0.65 6.38
N TYR A 237 -13.07 0.32 6.10
CA TYR A 237 -14.01 1.20 5.41
C TYR A 237 -15.31 1.33 6.18
N THR A 238 -15.62 2.54 6.63
CA THR A 238 -16.88 2.86 7.31
C THR A 238 -17.84 3.56 6.35
N VAL A 239 -19.02 2.97 6.17
CA VAL A 239 -20.08 3.43 5.26
C VAL A 239 -21.44 3.43 5.98
N ALA A 240 -22.42 4.15 5.46
CA ALA A 240 -23.80 4.06 5.98
C ALA A 240 -24.36 2.62 5.82
N ASN A 241 -25.26 2.22 6.72
CA ASN A 241 -25.68 0.83 6.89
C ASN A 241 -26.36 0.21 5.63
N ASN A 242 -26.96 1.02 4.77
CA ASN A 242 -27.56 0.58 3.51
C ASN A 242 -26.54 0.27 2.40
N PHE A 243 -25.26 0.59 2.60
CA PHE A 243 -24.19 0.32 1.65
C PHE A 243 -23.35 -0.90 2.05
N VAL A 244 -22.64 -1.45 1.06
CA VAL A 244 -21.63 -2.49 1.21
C VAL A 244 -20.32 -1.95 0.64
N ALA A 245 -19.26 -1.96 1.45
CA ALA A 245 -17.91 -1.64 1.00
C ALA A 245 -17.16 -2.91 0.64
N VAL A 246 -16.53 -2.92 -0.52
CA VAL A 246 -15.82 -4.06 -1.09
C VAL A 246 -14.42 -3.63 -1.48
N SER A 247 -13.42 -4.35 -1.01
CA SER A 247 -12.01 -4.06 -1.31
C SER A 247 -11.20 -5.34 -1.46
N ASN A 248 -9.88 -5.19 -1.58
CA ASN A 248 -8.95 -6.29 -1.77
C ASN A 248 -8.70 -7.07 -0.48
N GLY A 249 -8.35 -8.33 -0.68
CA GLY A 249 -7.99 -9.26 0.38
C GLY A 249 -9.21 -9.97 0.92
N LYS A 250 -9.03 -10.56 2.10
CA LYS A 250 -10.06 -11.32 2.78
C LYS A 250 -10.84 -10.41 3.72
N LEU A 251 -12.16 -10.41 3.62
CA LEU A 251 -13.02 -9.79 4.64
C LEU A 251 -12.84 -10.55 5.96
N LEU A 252 -12.27 -9.89 6.96
CA LEU A 252 -11.99 -10.49 8.27
C LEU A 252 -13.24 -10.44 9.15
N TYR A 253 -13.84 -9.26 9.26
CA TYR A 253 -15.06 -9.04 10.03
C TYR A 253 -15.74 -7.73 9.60
N GLN A 254 -17.00 -7.61 10.00
CA GLN A 254 -17.80 -6.40 9.86
C GLN A 254 -18.30 -5.96 11.24
N VAL A 255 -18.29 -4.66 11.49
CA VAL A 255 -18.76 -4.08 12.75
C VAL A 255 -19.89 -3.10 12.47
N LEU A 256 -21.05 -3.31 13.08
CA LEU A 256 -22.13 -2.33 13.06
C LEU A 256 -21.89 -1.32 14.20
N SER A 257 -22.04 -0.02 13.90
CA SER A 257 -21.95 1.03 14.90
C SER A 257 -23.01 0.87 16.00
N LYS A 258 -22.78 1.44 17.18
CA LYS A 258 -23.68 1.30 18.34
C LYS A 258 -25.10 1.84 18.08
N ASP A 259 -25.21 2.84 17.22
CA ASP A 259 -26.47 3.45 16.78
C ASP A 259 -27.10 2.74 15.56
N GLY A 260 -26.40 1.76 14.96
CA GLY A 260 -26.89 1.01 13.80
C GLY A 260 -26.88 1.78 12.48
N LEU A 261 -26.31 2.99 12.45
CA LEU A 261 -26.33 3.87 11.29
C LEU A 261 -25.20 3.58 10.31
N CYS A 262 -24.06 3.09 10.80
CA CYS A 262 -22.86 2.85 10.00
C CYS A 262 -22.36 1.42 10.15
N LYS A 263 -21.76 0.88 9.10
CA LYS A 263 -21.03 -0.39 9.10
C LYS A 263 -19.58 -0.15 8.73
N THR A 264 -18.69 -0.82 9.45
CA THR A 264 -17.25 -0.84 9.16
C THR A 264 -16.86 -2.21 8.65
N TYR A 265 -16.24 -2.26 7.47
CA TYR A 265 -15.73 -3.46 6.83
C TYR A 265 -14.21 -3.51 7.00
N VAL A 266 -13.68 -4.62 7.52
CA VAL A 266 -12.24 -4.79 7.76
C VAL A 266 -11.70 -5.92 6.88
N TYR A 267 -10.79 -5.57 5.97
CA TYR A 267 -10.11 -6.48 5.05
C TYR A 267 -8.62 -6.59 5.39
N GLY A 268 -8.06 -7.78 5.19
CA GLY A 268 -6.62 -8.03 5.27
C GLY A 268 -6.08 -8.55 3.94
N LEU A 269 -5.04 -7.89 3.42
CA LEU A 269 -4.30 -8.26 2.22
C LEU A 269 -2.84 -8.55 2.59
N ASN A 270 -2.56 -9.83 2.86
CA ASN A 270 -1.26 -10.29 3.35
C ASN A 270 -0.23 -10.59 2.25
N VAL A 271 -0.61 -10.44 0.98
CA VAL A 271 0.30 -10.60 -0.15
C VAL A 271 0.79 -9.21 -0.57
N PRO A 272 2.11 -8.96 -0.61
CA PRO A 272 2.63 -7.65 -0.95
C PRO A 272 2.27 -7.21 -2.37
N VAL A 273 1.59 -6.07 -2.48
CA VAL A 273 1.23 -5.44 -3.77
C VAL A 273 1.61 -3.97 -3.79
N ALA A 274 1.77 -3.41 -4.98
CA ALA A 274 1.90 -1.96 -5.15
C ALA A 274 0.56 -1.27 -4.91
N ALA A 275 0.60 -0.01 -4.46
CA ALA A 275 -0.57 0.80 -4.11
C ALA A 275 -1.63 0.85 -5.24
N ARG A 276 -1.17 0.84 -6.50
CA ARG A 276 -2.05 0.80 -7.68
C ARG A 276 -3.04 -0.37 -7.75
N TRP A 277 -2.77 -1.46 -7.04
CA TRP A 277 -3.62 -2.67 -7.03
C TRP A 277 -4.65 -2.68 -5.91
N ILE A 278 -4.61 -1.67 -5.03
CA ILE A 278 -5.69 -1.44 -4.07
C ILE A 278 -6.89 -0.90 -4.83
N SER A 279 -8.09 -1.28 -4.43
CA SER A 279 -9.34 -0.96 -5.11
C SER A 279 -10.46 -0.98 -4.09
N LEU A 280 -11.41 -0.08 -4.25
CA LEU A 280 -12.57 0.06 -3.40
C LEU A 280 -13.80 0.28 -4.28
N ALA A 281 -14.89 -0.40 -3.93
CA ALA A 281 -16.22 -0.14 -4.46
C ALA A 281 -17.22 -0.09 -3.31
N VAL A 282 -18.11 0.90 -3.32
CA VAL A 282 -19.16 1.10 -2.31
C VAL A 282 -20.47 1.36 -3.04
N ALA A 283 -21.47 0.52 -2.79
CA ALA A 283 -22.82 0.67 -3.35
C ALA A 283 -23.81 -0.15 -2.50
N PRO A 284 -25.13 -0.03 -2.71
CA PRO A 284 -26.10 -0.97 -2.15
C PRO A 284 -26.03 -2.32 -2.88
N PHE A 285 -24.87 -2.98 -2.81
CA PHE A 285 -24.61 -4.24 -3.50
C PHE A 285 -25.37 -5.39 -2.87
N GLU A 286 -25.82 -6.31 -3.73
CA GLU A 286 -26.19 -7.66 -3.32
C GLU A 286 -24.99 -8.58 -3.51
N VAL A 287 -24.72 -9.40 -2.49
CA VAL A 287 -23.63 -10.38 -2.50
C VAL A 287 -24.14 -11.70 -3.06
N PHE A 288 -23.52 -12.16 -4.13
CA PHE A 288 -23.77 -13.44 -4.79
C PHE A 288 -22.52 -14.33 -4.66
N PRO A 289 -22.45 -15.22 -3.66
CA PRO A 289 -21.33 -16.16 -3.52
C PRO A 289 -21.39 -17.23 -4.61
N ASP A 290 -20.22 -17.68 -5.08
CA ASP A 290 -20.15 -18.81 -6.00
C ASP A 290 -20.61 -20.11 -5.31
N CYS A 291 -21.28 -20.99 -6.06
CA CYS A 291 -21.78 -22.25 -5.52
C CYS A 291 -20.76 -23.39 -5.51
N TYR A 292 -19.64 -23.25 -6.24
CA TYR A 292 -18.61 -24.27 -6.37
C TYR A 292 -17.33 -23.92 -5.59
N SER A 293 -17.03 -22.64 -5.39
CA SER A 293 -15.82 -22.17 -4.73
C SER A 293 -16.10 -21.12 -3.65
N GLY A 294 -15.70 -21.42 -2.41
CA GLY A 294 -15.75 -20.46 -1.31
C GLY A 294 -14.76 -19.28 -1.44
N LEU A 295 -13.85 -19.31 -2.42
CA LEU A 295 -12.96 -18.19 -2.73
C LEU A 295 -13.62 -17.09 -3.56
N LEU A 296 -14.65 -17.43 -4.33
CA LEU A 296 -15.23 -16.57 -5.36
C LEU A 296 -16.50 -15.89 -4.87
N SER A 297 -16.57 -14.59 -5.07
CA SER A 297 -17.77 -13.80 -4.79
C SER A 297 -18.04 -12.81 -5.91
N TYR A 298 -19.31 -12.59 -6.19
CA TYR A 298 -19.78 -11.66 -7.21
C TYR A 298 -20.73 -10.68 -6.56
N MET A 299 -20.69 -9.42 -6.97
CA MET A 299 -21.56 -8.39 -6.41
C MET A 299 -22.06 -7.47 -7.50
N CYS A 300 -23.34 -7.11 -7.43
CA CYS A 300 -23.94 -6.15 -8.35
C CYS A 300 -25.08 -5.41 -7.64
N LEU A 301 -25.65 -4.42 -8.31
CA LEU A 301 -26.88 -3.79 -7.84
C LEU A 301 -28.08 -4.74 -7.98
N PRO A 302 -29.08 -4.69 -7.08
CA PRO A 302 -30.22 -5.61 -7.04
C PRO A 302 -30.90 -5.85 -8.40
N ALA A 303 -31.04 -4.80 -9.21
CA ALA A 303 -31.69 -4.86 -10.52
C ALA A 303 -30.98 -5.77 -11.55
N TYR A 304 -29.72 -6.13 -11.31
CA TYR A 304 -28.88 -6.91 -12.24
C TYR A 304 -28.62 -8.34 -11.78
N LEU A 305 -29.12 -8.77 -10.62
CA LEU A 305 -28.82 -10.06 -10.02
C LEU A 305 -29.14 -11.25 -10.94
N SER A 306 -30.26 -11.19 -11.68
CA SER A 306 -30.63 -12.26 -12.62
C SER A 306 -29.61 -12.44 -13.73
N LYS A 307 -29.15 -11.34 -14.34
CA LYS A 307 -28.13 -11.35 -15.40
C LYS A 307 -26.76 -11.77 -14.86
N LEU A 308 -26.41 -11.31 -13.66
CA LEU A 308 -25.16 -11.69 -12.99
C LEU A 308 -25.05 -13.20 -12.88
N ARG A 309 -26.10 -13.87 -12.40
CA ARG A 309 -26.13 -15.33 -12.19
C ARG A 309 -25.79 -16.12 -13.45
N HIS A 310 -26.31 -15.69 -14.61
CA HIS A 310 -25.99 -16.34 -15.88
C HIS A 310 -24.56 -16.03 -16.34
N THR A 311 -24.15 -14.77 -16.20
CA THR A 311 -22.85 -14.28 -16.67
C THR A 311 -21.69 -14.98 -15.96
N VAL A 312 -21.77 -15.16 -14.64
CA VAL A 312 -20.65 -15.69 -13.83
C VAL A 312 -20.64 -17.22 -13.75
N GLY A 313 -21.66 -17.91 -14.29
CA GLY A 313 -21.84 -19.35 -14.11
C GLY A 313 -20.69 -20.21 -14.66
N PHE A 314 -19.95 -19.74 -15.65
CA PHE A 314 -18.78 -20.44 -16.19
C PHE A 314 -17.48 -20.12 -15.44
N PHE A 315 -17.47 -19.07 -14.61
CA PHE A 315 -16.24 -18.47 -14.11
C PHE A 315 -15.47 -19.40 -13.17
N HIS A 316 -16.16 -20.17 -12.32
CA HIS A 316 -15.51 -21.19 -11.50
C HIS A 316 -14.70 -22.19 -12.33
N SER A 317 -15.25 -22.65 -13.46
CA SER A 317 -14.56 -23.60 -14.34
C SER A 317 -13.34 -22.97 -15.01
N ALA A 318 -13.47 -21.72 -15.48
CA ALA A 318 -12.34 -20.98 -16.05
C ALA A 318 -11.24 -20.74 -14.99
N PHE A 319 -11.63 -20.33 -13.79
CA PHE A 319 -10.72 -20.08 -12.67
C PHE A 319 -9.96 -21.35 -12.28
N SER A 320 -10.67 -22.47 -12.13
CA SER A 320 -10.07 -23.77 -11.79
C SER A 320 -9.12 -24.26 -12.88
N HIS A 321 -9.48 -24.05 -14.15
CA HIS A 321 -8.61 -24.39 -15.27
C HIS A 321 -7.30 -23.59 -15.25
N TYR A 322 -7.34 -22.29 -14.91
CA TYR A 322 -6.12 -21.49 -14.80
C TYR A 322 -5.23 -21.93 -13.63
N GLU A 323 -5.80 -22.32 -12.49
CA GLU A 323 -5.01 -22.87 -11.37
C GLU A 323 -4.31 -24.17 -11.77
N GLU A 324 -5.01 -25.06 -12.48
CA GLU A 324 -4.43 -26.31 -13.01
C GLU A 324 -3.34 -26.03 -14.04
N TYR A 325 -3.64 -25.18 -15.04
CA TYR A 325 -2.74 -24.82 -16.13
C TYR A 325 -1.44 -24.18 -15.62
N LEU A 326 -1.55 -23.25 -14.67
CA LEU A 326 -0.39 -22.58 -14.07
C LEU A 326 0.27 -23.42 -12.97
N SER A 327 -0.36 -24.53 -12.56
CA SER A 327 0.05 -25.35 -11.42
C SER A 327 0.26 -24.52 -10.14
N ALA A 328 -0.60 -23.52 -9.94
CA ALA A 328 -0.49 -22.55 -8.86
C ALA A 328 -1.88 -22.08 -8.43
N SER A 329 -2.12 -22.07 -7.11
CA SER A 329 -3.35 -21.52 -6.54
C SER A 329 -3.37 -19.99 -6.59
N PHE A 330 -4.57 -19.42 -6.62
CA PHE A 330 -4.76 -17.97 -6.57
C PHE A 330 -4.19 -17.38 -5.27
N PRO A 331 -3.31 -16.36 -5.35
CA PRO A 331 -2.44 -16.02 -4.22
C PRO A 331 -3.13 -15.23 -3.09
N PHE A 332 -4.29 -14.61 -3.35
CA PHE A 332 -4.88 -13.64 -2.40
C PHE A 332 -5.97 -14.23 -1.48
N GLY A 333 -6.25 -15.53 -1.57
CA GLY A 333 -7.18 -16.24 -0.67
C GLY A 333 -8.68 -15.95 -0.86
N SER A 334 -9.05 -14.88 -1.57
CA SER A 334 -10.41 -14.61 -2.05
C SER A 334 -10.35 -13.73 -3.30
N TYR A 335 -11.31 -13.88 -4.19
CA TYR A 335 -11.44 -13.08 -5.40
C TYR A 335 -12.88 -12.61 -5.58
N THR A 336 -13.05 -11.31 -5.76
CA THR A 336 -14.36 -10.68 -5.88
C THR A 336 -14.51 -9.96 -7.21
N GLN A 337 -15.65 -10.13 -7.89
CA GLN A 337 -16.02 -9.29 -9.04
C GLN A 337 -17.20 -8.39 -8.67
N VAL A 338 -17.06 -7.10 -8.95
CA VAL A 338 -18.10 -6.11 -8.69
C VAL A 338 -18.55 -5.53 -10.02
N PHE A 339 -19.86 -5.48 -10.25
CA PHE A 339 -20.46 -4.95 -11.47
C PHE A 339 -21.18 -3.64 -11.19
N ILE A 340 -20.74 -2.56 -11.84
CA ILE A 340 -21.28 -1.20 -11.71
C ILE A 340 -21.69 -0.62 -13.06
N PHE A 341 -22.49 0.46 -13.07
CA PHE A 341 -23.00 1.07 -14.29
C PHE A 341 -21.88 1.54 -15.23
N PRO A 342 -22.06 1.41 -16.56
CA PRO A 342 -21.06 1.86 -17.54
C PRO A 342 -20.76 3.36 -17.45
N GLU A 343 -21.75 4.19 -17.09
CA GLU A 343 -21.58 5.63 -16.91
C GLU A 343 -20.63 5.97 -15.76
N MET A 344 -20.44 5.04 -14.83
CA MET A 344 -19.47 5.16 -13.73
C MET A 344 -18.08 4.68 -14.12
N THR A 345 -17.97 3.71 -15.02
CA THR A 345 -16.69 3.11 -15.36
C THR A 345 -15.92 3.93 -16.39
N ILE A 346 -14.64 4.22 -16.13
CA ILE A 346 -13.74 4.82 -17.12
C ILE A 346 -13.38 3.81 -18.23
N SER A 347 -13.30 2.53 -17.87
CA SER A 347 -12.99 1.39 -18.74
C SER A 347 -13.95 0.25 -18.41
N SER A 348 -14.29 -0.60 -19.39
CA SER A 348 -15.16 -1.76 -19.18
C SER A 348 -14.69 -2.69 -18.05
N THR A 349 -13.39 -2.68 -17.77
CA THR A 349 -12.74 -3.46 -16.71
C THR A 349 -11.68 -2.63 -16.00
N SER A 350 -11.65 -2.70 -14.67
CA SER A 350 -10.56 -2.22 -13.81
C SER A 350 -10.17 -3.33 -12.82
N SER A 351 -8.89 -3.70 -12.80
CA SER A 351 -8.37 -4.82 -12.02
C SER A 351 -7.52 -4.33 -10.85
N GLY A 352 -7.88 -4.77 -9.65
CA GLY A 352 -7.03 -4.73 -8.45
C GLY A 352 -6.37 -6.09 -8.18
N ALA A 353 -5.80 -6.25 -6.98
CA ALA A 353 -5.12 -7.49 -6.57
C ALA A 353 -6.08 -8.70 -6.53
N SER A 354 -7.19 -8.55 -5.82
CA SER A 354 -8.21 -9.59 -5.59
C SER A 354 -9.64 -9.11 -5.82
N LEU A 355 -9.78 -7.92 -6.41
CA LEU A 355 -11.05 -7.31 -6.76
C LEU A 355 -10.97 -6.89 -8.22
N THR A 356 -12.00 -7.20 -9.00
CA THR A 356 -12.16 -6.68 -10.36
C THR A 356 -13.48 -5.93 -10.44
N ILE A 357 -13.44 -4.70 -10.93
CA ILE A 357 -14.60 -3.85 -11.16
C ILE A 357 -14.92 -3.91 -12.65
N LEU A 358 -16.14 -4.30 -12.97
CA LEU A 358 -16.63 -4.55 -14.33
C LEU A 358 -17.85 -3.68 -14.62
N SER A 359 -18.01 -3.29 -15.88
CA SER A 359 -19.23 -2.63 -16.34
C SER A 359 -20.41 -3.60 -16.41
N THR A 360 -21.60 -3.18 -16.01
CA THR A 360 -22.82 -4.00 -16.19
C THR A 360 -23.16 -4.28 -17.67
N GLN A 361 -22.50 -3.63 -18.63
CA GLN A 361 -22.63 -3.95 -20.05
C GLN A 361 -22.15 -5.36 -20.40
N VAL A 362 -21.26 -5.94 -19.59
CA VAL A 362 -20.79 -7.32 -19.77
C VAL A 362 -21.78 -8.36 -19.26
N LEU A 363 -22.82 -7.93 -18.53
CA LEU A 363 -23.85 -8.82 -18.00
C LEU A 363 -24.86 -9.18 -19.08
N TYR A 364 -25.08 -10.47 -19.26
CA TYR A 364 -26.05 -10.99 -20.21
C TYR A 364 -27.08 -11.91 -19.55
N ASP A 365 -28.22 -12.04 -20.23
CA ASP A 365 -29.32 -12.90 -19.82
C ASP A 365 -29.22 -14.26 -20.55
N GLU A 366 -29.95 -15.28 -20.09
CA GLU A 366 -29.94 -16.63 -20.68
C GLU A 366 -30.26 -16.66 -22.19
N LYS A 367 -30.96 -15.64 -22.69
CA LYS A 367 -31.42 -15.55 -24.08
C LYS A 367 -30.36 -15.04 -25.05
N VAL A 368 -29.24 -14.51 -24.55
CA VAL A 368 -28.16 -13.96 -25.38
C VAL A 368 -27.19 -15.08 -25.74
N ILE A 369 -27.19 -15.48 -27.01
CA ILE A 369 -26.35 -16.56 -27.53
C ILE A 369 -25.02 -16.00 -28.06
N ASP A 370 -25.02 -14.78 -28.60
CA ASP A 370 -23.81 -14.09 -29.05
C ASP A 370 -23.06 -13.52 -27.85
N GLN A 371 -22.06 -14.25 -27.37
CA GLN A 371 -21.16 -13.75 -26.34
C GLN A 371 -20.17 -12.76 -26.97
N VAL A 372 -20.20 -11.51 -26.49
CA VAL A 372 -19.12 -10.55 -26.75
C VAL A 372 -17.92 -11.02 -25.92
N TYR A 373 -16.94 -11.63 -26.57
CA TYR A 373 -15.65 -11.94 -25.95
C TYR A 373 -15.03 -10.63 -25.41
N ILE A 374 -14.76 -10.59 -24.11
CA ILE A 374 -14.05 -9.50 -23.42
C ILE A 374 -12.55 -9.78 -23.45
#